data_AF-A0A4S3KQB5-F1
#
_entry.id   AF-A0A4S3KQB5-F1
#
_cell.length_a   1.000
_cell.length_b   1.000
_cell.length_c   1.000
_cell.angle_alpha   90.00
_cell.angle_beta   90.00
_cell.angle_gamma   90.00
#
_symmetry.space_group_name_H-M   'P 1'
#
loop_
_entity.id
_entity.type
_entity.pdbx_description
1 polymer ?
#
loop_
_entity_poly.entity_id
_entity_poly.type
_entity_poly.pdbx_seq_one_letter_code
_entity_poly.pdbx_strand_id
1 'polypeptide(L)'
;MIRILLVESLLFLLLGAIAFRLLFAFIRRMAIAWAISVLLIVVITIFLSASVDPQLLHEWGASPRSVFPAIVLRAVRAAAWLLGSLLAWLAVRKRKALGMEPPPNLPPGDL
;
A
#
# COMPACT_ATOMS: atom_id res chain seq x y z
N MET A 1 9.21 1.39 -19.34
CA MET A 1 9.26 2.03 -18.00
C MET A 1 7.88 2.36 -17.41
N ILE A 2 6.99 3.09 -18.10
CA ILE A 2 5.64 3.43 -17.56
C ILE A 2 4.85 2.18 -17.13
N ARG A 3 4.91 1.09 -17.92
CA ARG A 3 4.25 -0.18 -17.56
C ARG A 3 4.75 -0.76 -16.24
N ILE A 4 6.06 -0.74 -16.00
CA ILE A 4 6.69 -1.25 -14.76
C ILE A 4 6.29 -0.37 -13.57
N LEU A 5 6.35 0.96 -13.75
CA LEU A 5 5.88 1.92 -12.74
C LEU A 5 4.41 1.67 -12.37
N LEU A 6 3.57 1.41 -13.38
CA LEU A 6 2.14 1.17 -13.18
C LEU A 6 1.89 -0.13 -12.41
N VAL A 7 2.59 -1.22 -12.76
CA VAL A 7 2.54 -2.48 -12.03
C VAL A 7 3.01 -2.31 -10.58
N GLU A 8 4.16 -1.65 -10.36
CA GLU A 8 4.65 -1.37 -9.00
C GLU A 8 3.63 -0.52 -8.21
N SER A 9 3.06 0.51 -8.82
CA SER A 9 2.08 1.38 -8.16
C SER A 9 0.83 0.59 -7.76
N LEU A 10 0.34 -0.30 -8.64
CA LEU A 10 -0.78 -1.19 -8.32
C LEU A 10 -0.44 -2.14 -7.17
N LEU A 11 0.77 -2.70 -7.15
CA LEU A 11 1.23 -3.54 -6.04
C LEU A 11 1.31 -2.77 -4.72
N PHE A 12 1.85 -1.54 -4.74
CA PHE A 12 1.91 -0.68 -3.55
C PHE A 12 0.51 -0.28 -3.06
N LEU A 13 -0.41 -0.01 -3.98
CA LEU A 13 -1.80 0.26 -3.66
C LEU A 13 -2.48 -0.95 -3.00
N LEU A 14 -2.30 -2.14 -3.57
CA LEU A 14 -2.84 -3.36 -3.00
C LEU A 14 -2.24 -3.66 -1.61
N LEU A 15 -0.92 -3.54 -1.48
CA LEU A 15 -0.21 -3.74 -0.21
C LEU A 15 -0.68 -2.75 0.85
N GLY A 16 -0.84 -1.47 0.51
CA GLY A 16 -1.34 -0.45 1.43
C GLY A 16 -2.76 -0.73 1.90
N ALA A 17 -3.62 -1.26 1.03
CA ALA A 17 -4.98 -1.68 1.38
C ALA A 17 -4.99 -2.90 2.32
N ILE A 18 -4.18 -3.92 2.01
CA ILE A 18 -4.07 -5.15 2.81
C ILE A 18 -3.49 -4.84 4.20
N ALA A 19 -2.38 -4.10 4.26
CA ALA A 19 -1.71 -3.72 5.50
C ALA A 19 -2.65 -2.92 6.41
N PHE A 20 -3.36 -1.93 5.87
CA PHE A 20 -4.33 -1.16 6.64
C PHE A 20 -5.45 -2.05 7.20
N ARG A 21 -5.99 -2.96 6.39
CA ARG A 21 -7.06 -3.87 6.81
C ARG A 21 -6.61 -4.83 7.92
N LEU A 22 -5.39 -5.37 7.82
CA LEU A 22 -4.80 -6.20 8.86
C LEU A 22 -4.61 -5.41 10.16
N LEU A 23 -4.00 -4.23 10.08
CA LEU A 23 -3.82 -3.35 11.25
C LEU A 23 -5.15 -3.03 11.93
N PHE A 24 -6.18 -2.69 11.14
CA PHE A 24 -7.50 -2.43 11.68
C PHE A 24 -8.15 -3.67 12.32
N ALA A 25 -7.97 -4.86 11.74
CA ALA A 25 -8.51 -6.10 12.30
C ALA A 25 -7.96 -6.41 13.70
N PHE A 26 -6.67 -6.15 13.95
CA PHE A 26 -6.04 -6.36 15.25
C PHE A 26 -6.32 -5.23 16.24
N ILE A 27 -6.21 -3.97 15.81
CA ILE A 27 -6.22 -2.82 16.73
C ILE A 27 -7.65 -2.32 16.98
N ARG A 28 -8.54 -2.46 15.99
CA ARG A 28 -9.92 -1.92 15.97
C ARG A 28 -10.03 -0.40 16.21
N ARG A 29 -8.91 0.33 16.24
CA ARG A 29 -8.86 1.81 16.34
C ARG A 29 -8.32 2.42 15.05
N MET A 30 -9.17 3.20 14.37
CA MET A 30 -8.83 3.79 13.05
C MET A 30 -7.61 4.71 13.10
N ALA A 31 -7.49 5.57 14.12
CA ALA A 31 -6.39 6.53 14.22
C ALA A 31 -5.03 5.84 14.36
N ILE A 32 -4.96 4.77 15.15
CA ILE A 32 -3.72 4.02 15.37
C ILE A 32 -3.37 3.21 14.13
N ALA A 33 -4.35 2.59 13.47
CA ALA A 33 -4.12 1.89 12.20
C ALA A 33 -3.55 2.84 11.13
N TRP A 34 -4.07 4.07 11.03
CA TRP A 34 -3.53 5.10 10.14
C TRP A 34 -2.10 5.50 10.51
N ALA A 35 -1.82 5.77 11.78
CA ALA A 35 -0.48 6.14 12.24
C ALA A 35 0.55 5.06 11.90
N ILE A 36 0.22 3.78 12.11
CA ILE A 36 1.11 2.66 11.78
C ILE A 36 1.23 2.47 10.27
N SER A 37 0.16 2.64 9.49
CA SER A 37 0.23 2.58 8.03
C SER A 37 1.13 3.67 7.43
N VAL A 38 1.09 4.89 7.99
CA VAL A 38 2.01 5.98 7.60
C VAL A 38 3.44 5.66 8.00
N LEU A 39 3.66 5.15 9.21
CA LEU A 39 4.99 4.74 9.67
C LEU A 39 5.57 3.63 8.77
N LEU A 40 4.77 2.65 8.39
CA LEU A 40 5.17 1.55 7.52
C LEU A 40 5.63 2.06 6.15
N ILE A 41 4.89 2.95 5.50
CA ILE A 41 5.29 3.44 4.19
C ILE A 41 6.56 4.30 4.27
N VAL A 42 6.76 5.05 5.36
CA VAL A 42 8.02 5.78 5.61
C VAL A 42 9.18 4.80 5.72
N VAL A 43 9.06 3.77 6.55
CA VAL A 43 10.08 2.72 6.73
C VAL A 43 10.37 2.04 5.39
N ILE A 44 9.34 1.59 4.68
CA ILE A 44 9.50 0.95 3.36
C ILE A 44 10.19 1.90 2.38
N THR A 45 9.84 3.18 2.35
CA THR A 45 10.45 4.16 1.43
C THR A 45 11.93 4.41 1.73
N ILE A 46 12.33 4.35 3.00
CA ILE A 46 13.73 4.49 3.43
C ILE A 46 14.55 3.26 3.02
N PHE A 47 14.05 2.05 3.30
CA PHE A 47 14.77 0.80 3.08
C PHE A 47 14.72 0.30 1.62
N LEU A 48 13.66 0.64 0.88
CA LEU A 48 13.52 0.19 -0.50
C LEU A 48 14.42 1.02 -1.41
N SER A 49 15.35 0.34 -2.06
CA SER A 49 16.20 0.99 -3.05
C SER A 49 15.33 1.58 -4.17
N ALA A 50 15.57 2.85 -4.48
CA ALA A 50 14.89 3.54 -5.58
C ALA A 50 15.55 3.25 -6.95
N SER A 51 16.63 2.47 -6.95
CA SER A 51 17.30 2.01 -8.17
C SER A 51 16.58 0.78 -8.73
N VAL A 52 15.98 0.92 -9.91
CA VAL A 52 15.69 -0.24 -10.76
C VAL A 52 17.04 -0.78 -11.23
N ASP A 53 17.26 -2.09 -11.11
CA ASP A 53 18.53 -2.73 -11.49
C ASP A 53 18.89 -2.36 -12.94
N PRO A 54 20.07 -1.77 -13.19
CA PRO A 54 20.50 -1.44 -14.55
C PRO A 54 20.57 -2.66 -15.47
N GLN A 55 20.75 -3.88 -14.96
CA GLN A 55 20.71 -5.11 -15.77
C GLN A 55 19.30 -5.40 -16.28
N LEU A 56 18.28 -5.25 -15.44
CA LEU A 56 16.87 -5.37 -15.85
C LEU A 56 16.47 -4.29 -16.86
N LEU A 57 17.06 -3.10 -16.78
CA LEU A 57 16.83 -2.04 -17.78
C LEU A 57 17.44 -2.37 -19.15
N HIS A 58 18.58 -3.05 -19.16
CA HIS A 58 19.26 -3.47 -20.37
C HIS A 58 18.51 -4.61 -21.07
N GLU A 59 18.08 -5.63 -20.31
CA GLU A 59 17.32 -6.78 -20.83
C GLU A 59 15.96 -6.36 -21.43
N TRP A 60 15.35 -5.29 -20.91
CA TRP A 60 14.05 -4.79 -21.37
C TRP A 60 14.15 -3.69 -22.43
N GLY A 61 15.35 -3.44 -22.97
CA GLY A 61 15.58 -2.49 -24.07
C GLY A 61 15.33 -1.02 -23.71
N ALA A 62 15.34 -0.66 -22.43
CA ALA A 62 15.04 0.69 -21.97
C ALA A 62 16.32 1.55 -21.97
N SER A 63 16.32 2.63 -22.75
CA SER A 63 17.45 3.54 -22.82
C SER A 63 17.73 4.20 -21.45
N PRO A 64 18.99 4.21 -20.95
CA PRO A 64 19.34 4.68 -19.60
C PRO A 64 18.99 6.14 -19.30
N ARG A 65 18.61 6.94 -20.31
CA ARG A 65 18.17 8.34 -20.16
C ARG A 65 16.70 8.51 -19.71
N SER A 66 15.91 7.44 -19.69
CA SER A 66 14.48 7.50 -19.34
C SER A 66 14.18 7.20 -17.86
N VAL A 67 15.21 7.08 -17.04
CA VAL A 67 15.09 6.74 -15.62
C VAL A 67 14.44 7.91 -14.87
N PHE A 68 13.22 7.72 -14.39
CA PHE A 68 12.57 8.67 -13.48
C PHE A 68 13.49 8.93 -12.28
N PRO A 69 13.56 10.17 -11.77
CA PRO A 69 14.31 10.45 -10.56
C PRO A 69 13.85 9.54 -9.42
N ALA A 70 14.79 9.00 -8.64
CA ALA A 70 14.51 8.14 -7.48
C ALA A 70 13.46 8.74 -6.52
N ILE A 71 13.48 10.07 -6.35
CA ILE A 71 12.52 10.81 -5.53
C ILE A 71 11.09 10.70 -6.08
N VAL A 72 10.91 10.74 -7.39
CA VAL A 72 9.60 10.63 -8.06
C VAL A 72 9.05 9.22 -7.91
N LEU A 73 9.90 8.20 -8.09
CA LEU A 73 9.50 6.80 -7.88
C LEU A 73 9.03 6.56 -6.44
N ARG A 74 9.78 7.07 -5.46
CA ARG A 74 9.41 7.01 -4.04
C ARG A 74 8.08 7.71 -3.76
N ALA A 75 7.90 8.92 -4.29
CA ALA A 75 6.67 9.69 -4.11
C ALA A 75 5.45 8.97 -4.70
N VAL A 76 5.57 8.41 -5.91
CA VAL A 76 4.49 7.65 -6.57
C VAL A 76 4.12 6.40 -5.76
N ARG A 77 5.11 5.62 -5.31
CA ARG A 77 4.87 4.43 -4.47
C ARG A 77 4.20 4.80 -3.14
N ALA A 78 4.65 5.87 -2.49
CA ALA A 78 4.05 6.36 -1.26
C ALA A 78 2.60 6.83 -1.47
N ALA A 79 2.34 7.58 -2.55
CA ALA A 79 0.99 8.01 -2.92
C ALA A 79 0.08 6.81 -3.21
N ALA A 80 0.57 5.81 -3.95
CA ALA A 80 -0.18 4.60 -4.25
C ALA A 80 -0.55 3.82 -2.99
N TRP A 81 0.40 3.66 -2.05
CA TRP A 81 0.14 3.04 -0.75
C TRP A 81 -0.94 3.77 0.04
N LEU A 82 -0.83 5.10 0.16
CA LEU A 82 -1.80 5.92 0.89
C LEU A 82 -3.19 5.84 0.26
N LEU A 83 -3.29 5.84 -1.08
CA LEU A 83 -4.55 5.62 -1.80
C LEU A 83 -5.14 4.25 -1.49
N GLY A 84 -4.31 3.21 -1.46
CA GLY A 84 -4.72 1.86 -1.06
C GLY A 84 -5.27 1.81 0.37
N SER A 85 -4.55 2.38 1.33
CA SER A 85 -5.00 2.48 2.73
C SER A 85 -6.27 3.31 2.86
N LEU A 86 -6.42 4.39 2.08
CA LEU A 86 -7.63 5.22 2.05
C LEU A 86 -8.85 4.43 1.55
N LEU A 87 -8.71 3.67 0.46
CA LEU A 87 -9.78 2.82 -0.07
C LEU A 87 -10.20 1.76 0.95
N ALA A 88 -9.23 1.12 1.62
CA ALA A 88 -9.52 0.16 2.68
C ALA A 88 -10.24 0.83 3.86
N TRP A 89 -9.81 2.02 4.27
CA TRP A 89 -10.46 2.80 5.32
C TRP A 89 -11.90 3.17 4.96
N LEU A 90 -12.15 3.63 3.73
CA LEU A 90 -13.51 3.94 3.24
C LEU A 90 -14.38 2.67 3.23
N ALA A 91 -13.85 1.53 2.81
CA ALA A 91 -14.56 0.26 2.83
C ALA A 91 -14.94 -0.17 4.26
N VAL A 92 -14.02 -0.03 5.21
CA VAL A 92 -14.28 -0.30 6.64
C VAL A 92 -15.34 0.67 7.19
N ARG A 93 -15.20 1.96 6.94
CA ARG A 93 -16.14 2.99 7.40
C ARG A 93 -17.54 2.76 6.83
N LYS A 94 -17.64 2.40 5.55
CA LYS A 94 -18.91 2.05 4.90
C LYS A 94 -19.52 0.80 5.52
N ARG A 95 -18.74 -0.25 5.79
CA ARG A 95 -19.22 -1.47 6.47
C ARG A 95 -19.74 -1.18 7.87
N LYS A 96 -19.05 -0.34 8.63
CA LYS A 96 -19.49 0.10 9.96
C LYS A 96 -20.81 0.87 9.90
N ALA A 97 -20.94 1.79 8.94
CA ALA A 97 -22.19 2.53 8.74
C ALA A 97 -23.37 1.64 8.33
N LEU A 98 -23.09 0.53 7.64
CA LEU A 98 -24.10 -0.47 7.24
C LEU A 98 -24.40 -1.50 8.35
N GLY A 99 -23.81 -1.39 9.54
CA GLY A 99 -24.05 -2.32 10.64
C GLY A 99 -23.53 -3.74 10.40
N MET A 100 -22.69 -3.94 9.38
CA MET A 100 -22.12 -5.26 9.03
C MET A 100 -20.85 -5.60 9.82
N GLU A 101 -20.65 -4.99 11.00
CA GLU A 101 -19.56 -5.40 11.88
C GLU A 101 -19.98 -6.72 12.55
N PRO A 102 -19.20 -7.82 12.39
CA PRO A 102 -19.48 -9.04 13.12
C PRO A 102 -19.40 -8.70 14.63
N PRO A 103 -20.37 -9.17 15.44
CA PRO A 103 -20.40 -8.87 16.85
C PRO A 103 -19.06 -9.23 17.50
N PRO A 104 -18.60 -8.45 18.49
CA PRO A 104 -17.24 -8.54 19.02
C PRO A 104 -16.88 -9.91 19.63
N ASN A 105 -17.87 -10.80 19.83
CA ASN A 105 -17.77 -12.10 20.51
C ASN A 105 -18.26 -13.30 19.66
N LEU A 106 -18.07 -13.32 18.34
CA LEU A 106 -18.23 -14.60 17.61
C LEU A 106 -16.95 -15.44 17.75
N PRO A 107 -17.02 -16.66 18.32
CA PRO A 107 -15.88 -17.57 18.32
C PRO A 107 -15.49 -17.92 16.86
N PRO A 108 -14.20 -18.23 16.60
CA PRO A 108 -13.74 -18.57 15.26
C PRO A 108 -14.31 -19.94 14.86
N GLY A 109 -15.43 -19.96 14.12
CA GLY A 109 -16.01 -21.23 13.67
C GLY A 109 -17.38 -21.15 13.00
N ASP A 110 -18.21 -20.16 13.34
CA ASP A 110 -19.60 -20.17 12.87
C ASP A 110 -19.82 -19.18 11.72
N LEU A 111 -19.51 -19.66 10.51
CA LEU A 111 -20.07 -19.17 9.24
C LEU A 111 -21.07 -20.21 8.71
#